data_AF-A0A818IPT6-F1
#
_entry.id   AF-A0A818IPT6-F1
#
_cell.length_a   1.000
_cell.length_b   1.000
_cell.length_c   1.000
_cell.angle_alpha   90.00
_cell.angle_beta   90.00
_cell.angle_gamma   90.00
#
_symmetry.space_group_name_H-M   'P 1'
#
loop_
_entity.id
_entity.type
_entity.pdbx_description
1 polymer ?
#
loop_
_entity_poly.entity_id
_entity_poly.type
_entity_poly.pdbx_seq_one_letter_code
_entity_poly.pdbx_strand_id
1 'polypeptide(L)'
;MSAEHEDEILVLKSIFNDDFLSIGNQGDSYTFELIIRFDSLLNKIRLIHEESNASTELSHLPPIVLRITTKQTYPEANSPVYCILCDYLTDDQLLLLANQMDAVWESGEVIIYTWIELIKEYICHLSNEFILRSALSSIDDPRILSNYVKIGSKRIYEQLIEYDRIQNQLIFEQTLHSCPICLQEQSGKDCLQFEKCHHYACLSCLNFYATEYLSNSQQSKELTCYDCNSSLFLSELRRMFSDDKFLIKYQQRLLEQTVDMVWCPRCHHSIICIPSESTSGNHLSFVECHSCLYTFCRRCQETWHPQLQCPKEKLIQEFMNTPVEKQPPLKPIDIQKISLEIANIQMIEHCSKPCPSCGVRIEKNGGCQHMNCRACKIHFCWTCGWYGTYYSTHPCEQKAEKAQAALPYLLSDKIETLTNENDGRRIPKDIIKRIQKCPKENCRQIHLKIGTKNTLICEKCETNFCFLCGEAIYGKFHFSQYGCKEFTTI
;
A
#
# COMPACT_ATOMS: atom_id res chain seq x y z
N MET A 1 44.54 -29.02 -26.44
CA MET A 1 43.24 -29.57 -26.89
C MET A 1 43.39 -29.82 -28.39
N SER A 2 42.64 -30.76 -28.97
CA SER A 2 42.62 -30.90 -30.44
C SER A 2 41.93 -29.68 -31.08
N ALA A 3 42.20 -29.41 -32.36
CA ALA A 3 41.58 -28.28 -33.07
C ALA A 3 40.05 -28.38 -33.10
N GLU A 4 39.51 -29.58 -33.32
CA GLU A 4 38.07 -29.84 -33.35
C GLU A 4 37.39 -29.56 -32.01
N HIS A 5 38.07 -29.85 -30.89
CA HIS A 5 37.57 -29.55 -29.55
C HIS A 5 37.53 -28.04 -29.27
N GLU A 6 38.57 -27.30 -29.68
CA GLU A 6 38.59 -25.84 -29.53
C GLU A 6 37.50 -25.19 -30.39
N ASP A 7 37.30 -25.68 -31.62
CA ASP A 7 36.26 -25.20 -32.53
C ASP A 7 34.84 -25.46 -31.98
N GLU A 8 34.56 -26.65 -31.44
CA GLU A 8 33.25 -26.96 -30.83
C GLU A 8 32.94 -26.01 -29.67
N ILE A 9 33.90 -25.76 -28.77
CA ILE A 9 33.70 -24.85 -27.64
C ILE A 9 33.47 -23.41 -28.12
N LEU A 10 34.18 -22.97 -29.16
CA LEU A 10 33.97 -21.64 -29.73
C LEU A 10 32.57 -21.50 -30.32
N VAL A 11 32.09 -22.52 -31.04
CA VAL A 11 30.73 -22.56 -31.58
C VAL A 11 29.70 -22.53 -30.44
N LEU A 12 29.87 -23.34 -29.39
CA LEU A 12 28.97 -23.36 -28.24
C LEU A 12 28.92 -22.00 -27.53
N LYS A 13 30.07 -21.34 -27.33
CA LYS A 13 30.12 -19.99 -26.76
C LYS A 13 29.37 -18.97 -27.61
N SER A 14 29.47 -19.09 -28.94
CA SER A 14 28.74 -18.21 -29.86
C SER A 14 27.24 -18.44 -29.83
N ILE A 15 26.79 -19.69 -29.71
CA ILE A 15 25.36 -20.04 -29.74
C ILE A 15 24.68 -19.66 -28.42
N PHE A 16 25.31 -19.96 -27.28
CA PHE A 16 24.69 -19.81 -25.97
C PHE A 16 24.98 -18.45 -25.32
N ASN A 17 26.06 -17.76 -25.72
CA ASN A 17 26.44 -16.45 -25.17
C ASN A 17 26.38 -16.43 -23.61
N ASP A 18 25.39 -15.75 -23.02
CA ASP A 18 25.20 -15.64 -21.57
C ASP A 18 24.80 -16.97 -20.90
N ASP A 19 24.30 -17.93 -21.66
CA ASP A 19 23.91 -19.28 -21.20
C ASP A 19 25.10 -20.27 -21.22
N PHE A 20 26.31 -19.82 -21.56
CA PHE A 20 27.56 -20.58 -21.44
C PHE A 20 28.36 -20.11 -20.21
N LEU A 21 28.53 -20.98 -19.21
CA LEU A 21 29.25 -20.66 -17.98
C LEU A 21 30.53 -21.48 -17.85
N SER A 22 31.69 -20.85 -18.05
CA SER A 22 32.99 -21.49 -17.87
C SER A 22 33.35 -21.60 -16.38
N ILE A 23 33.47 -22.82 -15.86
CA ILE A 23 33.80 -23.08 -14.44
C ILE A 23 35.31 -23.08 -14.22
N GLY A 24 36.09 -23.61 -15.17
CA GLY A 24 37.55 -23.51 -15.15
C GLY A 24 38.27 -24.69 -15.82
N ASN A 25 39.59 -24.51 -15.96
CA ASN A 25 40.52 -25.55 -16.39
C ASN A 25 41.18 -26.17 -15.15
N GLN A 26 41.01 -27.47 -14.93
CA GLN A 26 41.75 -28.22 -13.92
C GLN A 26 42.65 -29.23 -14.62
N GLY A 27 43.93 -28.88 -14.75
CA GLY A 27 44.94 -29.72 -15.44
C GLY A 27 44.53 -30.01 -16.88
N ASP A 28 44.30 -31.28 -17.19
CA ASP A 28 43.95 -31.76 -18.53
C ASP A 28 42.43 -31.78 -18.81
N SER A 29 41.63 -31.11 -17.97
CA SER A 29 40.18 -31.06 -18.11
C SER A 29 39.63 -29.64 -18.14
N TYR A 30 38.65 -29.41 -19.02
CA TYR A 30 37.89 -28.18 -19.11
C TYR A 30 36.45 -28.43 -18.70
N THR A 31 35.95 -27.67 -17.71
CA THR A 31 34.59 -27.82 -17.20
C THR A 31 33.78 -26.54 -17.42
N PHE A 32 32.56 -26.72 -17.90
CA PHE A 32 31.61 -25.65 -18.15
C PHE A 32 30.16 -26.14 -18.00
N GLU A 33 29.24 -25.18 -17.89
CA GLU A 33 27.80 -25.41 -17.85
C GLU A 33 27.13 -24.75 -19.04
N LEU A 34 26.13 -25.45 -19.59
CA LEU A 34 25.24 -24.94 -20.63
C LEU A 34 23.83 -24.86 -20.05
N ILE A 35 23.23 -23.67 -20.11
CA ILE A 35 21.83 -23.46 -19.72
C ILE A 35 20.97 -23.65 -20.96
N ILE A 36 20.28 -24.79 -21.03
CA ILE A 36 19.42 -25.16 -22.16
C ILE A 36 18.03 -24.57 -21.91
N ARG A 37 17.74 -23.46 -22.57
CA ARG A 37 16.41 -22.85 -22.59
C ARG A 37 15.56 -23.50 -23.68
N PHE A 38 14.27 -23.60 -23.39
CA PHE A 38 13.27 -24.01 -24.36
C PHE A 38 12.58 -22.74 -24.84
N ASP A 39 12.67 -22.47 -26.14
CA ASP A 39 11.86 -21.41 -26.77
C ASP A 39 10.38 -21.68 -26.48
N SER A 40 9.54 -20.63 -26.56
CA SER A 40 8.11 -20.76 -26.29
C SER A 40 7.57 -21.96 -27.04
N LEU A 41 7.02 -22.90 -26.27
CA LEU A 41 6.72 -24.23 -26.77
C LEU A 41 5.64 -24.07 -27.84
N LEU A 42 5.95 -24.51 -29.08
CA LEU A 42 5.05 -24.38 -30.23
C LEU A 42 3.64 -24.91 -29.91
N ASN A 43 3.58 -25.93 -29.06
CA ASN A 43 2.36 -26.45 -28.45
C ASN A 43 2.44 -26.29 -26.93
N LYS A 44 1.36 -25.81 -26.32
CA LYS A 44 1.26 -25.75 -24.85
C LYS A 44 1.36 -27.14 -24.24
N ILE A 45 2.10 -27.26 -23.15
CA ILE A 45 2.27 -28.51 -22.43
C ILE A 45 1.15 -28.68 -21.42
N ARG A 46 0.40 -29.78 -21.52
CA ARG A 46 -0.58 -30.13 -20.50
C ARG A 46 0.12 -30.79 -19.31
N LEU A 47 0.40 -30.01 -18.28
CA LEU A 47 0.94 -30.49 -17.00
C LEU A 47 -0.19 -31.16 -16.19
N ILE A 48 0.05 -32.37 -15.70
CA ILE A 48 -0.92 -33.13 -14.89
C ILE A 48 -0.24 -33.58 -13.60
N HIS A 49 -0.84 -33.27 -12.45
CA HIS A 49 -0.44 -33.84 -11.17
C HIS A 49 -1.36 -35.02 -10.84
N GLU A 50 -0.82 -36.25 -10.90
CA GLU A 50 -1.59 -37.49 -10.82
C GLU A 50 -2.35 -37.62 -9.50
N GLU A 51 -1.74 -37.26 -8.38
CA GLU A 51 -2.33 -37.47 -7.04
C GLU A 51 -3.50 -36.54 -6.73
N SER A 52 -3.48 -35.32 -7.27
CA SER A 52 -4.55 -34.34 -7.05
C SER A 52 -5.52 -34.24 -8.23
N ASN A 53 -5.27 -34.99 -9.31
CA ASN A 53 -5.97 -34.85 -10.60
C ASN A 53 -6.03 -33.39 -11.09
N ALA A 54 -5.01 -32.58 -10.76
CA ALA A 54 -4.93 -31.20 -11.22
C ALA A 54 -4.27 -31.18 -12.59
N SER A 55 -4.76 -30.33 -13.50
CA SER A 55 -4.12 -30.12 -14.80
C SER A 55 -4.05 -28.66 -15.16
N THR A 56 -2.97 -28.23 -15.81
CA THR A 56 -2.75 -26.85 -16.26
C THR A 56 -1.94 -26.85 -17.56
N GLU A 57 -2.19 -25.89 -18.44
CA GLU A 57 -1.40 -25.69 -19.67
C GLU A 57 -0.23 -24.75 -19.38
N LEU A 58 0.97 -25.12 -19.83
CA LEU A 58 2.18 -24.31 -19.73
C LEU A 58 2.68 -23.91 -21.12
N SER A 59 3.21 -22.70 -21.26
CA SER A 59 3.88 -22.21 -22.46
C SER A 59 5.40 -22.22 -22.34
N HIS A 60 5.92 -22.25 -21.10
CA HIS A 60 7.33 -22.17 -20.77
C HIS A 60 7.73 -23.19 -19.70
N LEU A 61 8.95 -23.71 -19.82
CA LEU A 61 9.58 -24.59 -18.83
C LEU A 61 10.89 -24.00 -18.30
N PRO A 62 11.26 -24.28 -17.04
CA PRO A 62 12.58 -23.95 -16.53
C PRO A 62 13.68 -24.58 -17.39
N PRO A 63 14.83 -23.92 -17.54
CA PRO A 63 15.93 -24.47 -18.31
C PRO A 63 16.51 -25.72 -17.65
N ILE A 64 17.08 -26.60 -18.47
CA ILE A 64 17.91 -27.72 -18.00
C ILE A 64 19.36 -27.28 -18.05
N VAL A 65 20.12 -27.55 -16.99
CA VAL A 65 21.56 -27.24 -16.97
C VAL A 65 22.33 -28.51 -17.28
N LEU A 66 23.17 -28.46 -18.32
CA LEU A 66 24.08 -29.54 -18.68
C LEU A 66 25.50 -29.12 -18.26
N ARG A 67 26.03 -29.77 -17.23
CA ARG A 67 27.43 -29.58 -16.81
C ARG A 67 28.29 -30.58 -17.55
N ILE A 68 29.35 -30.12 -18.20
CA ILE A 68 30.23 -30.95 -19.02
C ILE A 68 31.68 -30.74 -18.59
N THR A 69 32.42 -31.83 -18.51
CA THR A 69 33.86 -31.88 -18.32
C THR A 69 34.49 -32.65 -19.48
N THR A 70 35.17 -31.93 -20.37
CA THR A 70 35.95 -32.51 -21.45
C THR A 70 37.40 -32.72 -21.02
N LYS A 71 38.05 -33.79 -21.50
CA LYS A 71 39.49 -34.00 -21.35
C LYS A 71 40.22 -33.47 -22.59
N GLN A 72 41.54 -33.24 -22.50
CA GLN A 72 42.33 -32.81 -23.66
C GLN A 72 42.30 -33.80 -24.85
N THR A 73 42.03 -35.07 -24.61
CA THR A 73 41.97 -36.16 -25.59
C THR A 73 40.59 -36.36 -26.23
N TYR A 74 39.61 -35.52 -25.88
CA TYR A 74 38.34 -35.42 -26.60
C TYR A 74 38.53 -34.61 -27.90
N PRO A 75 37.92 -35.00 -29.04
CA PRO A 75 36.98 -36.12 -29.22
C PRO A 75 37.61 -37.48 -29.56
N GLU A 76 38.93 -37.53 -29.76
CA GLU A 76 39.62 -38.69 -30.33
C GLU A 76 39.57 -39.98 -29.50
N ALA A 77 39.66 -39.89 -28.17
CA ALA A 77 39.84 -41.06 -27.30
C ALA A 77 38.89 -41.17 -26.11
N ASN A 78 38.27 -40.06 -25.65
CA ASN A 78 37.39 -40.08 -24.49
C ASN A 78 36.13 -39.25 -24.76
N SER A 79 34.97 -39.80 -24.39
CA SER A 79 33.71 -39.04 -24.32
C SER A 79 33.77 -37.97 -23.23
N PRO A 80 33.08 -36.83 -23.39
CA PRO A 80 32.90 -35.87 -22.31
C PRO A 80 32.18 -36.50 -21.12
N VAL A 81 32.64 -36.21 -19.91
CA VAL A 81 31.85 -36.52 -18.71
C VAL A 81 30.79 -35.44 -18.57
N TYR A 82 29.55 -35.81 -18.30
CA TYR A 82 28.47 -34.85 -18.13
C TYR A 82 27.60 -35.15 -16.91
N CYS A 83 26.85 -34.13 -16.49
CA CYS A 83 25.80 -34.23 -15.49
C CYS A 83 24.61 -33.39 -15.95
N ILE A 84 23.42 -33.98 -15.98
CA ILE A 84 22.15 -33.32 -16.29
C ILE A 84 21.52 -32.86 -14.98
N LEU A 85 21.32 -31.55 -14.83
CA LEU A 85 20.67 -30.95 -13.67
C LEU A 85 19.26 -30.51 -14.04
N CYS A 86 18.25 -31.14 -13.44
CA CYS A 86 16.85 -30.83 -13.66
C CYS A 86 16.01 -31.28 -12.46
N ASP A 87 15.23 -30.36 -11.89
CA ASP A 87 14.42 -30.65 -10.69
C ASP A 87 13.00 -31.13 -11.01
N TYR A 88 12.55 -30.99 -12.26
CA TYR A 88 11.17 -31.31 -12.65
C TYR A 88 11.04 -32.63 -13.42
N LEU A 89 12.13 -33.22 -13.88
CA LEU A 89 12.16 -34.58 -14.41
C LEU A 89 12.47 -35.59 -13.30
N THR A 90 11.85 -36.76 -13.39
CA THR A 90 12.15 -37.88 -12.49
C THR A 90 13.52 -38.48 -12.81
N ASP A 91 14.14 -39.11 -11.82
CA ASP A 91 15.44 -39.77 -11.98
C ASP A 91 15.42 -40.83 -13.09
N ASP A 92 14.31 -41.57 -13.24
CA ASP A 92 14.12 -42.55 -14.31
C ASP A 92 14.13 -41.90 -15.71
N GLN A 93 13.49 -40.73 -15.86
CA GLN A 93 13.47 -39.97 -17.11
C GLN A 93 14.86 -39.40 -17.43
N LEU A 94 15.55 -38.87 -16.42
CA LEU A 94 16.92 -38.36 -16.58
C LEU A 94 17.89 -39.49 -16.93
N LEU A 95 17.76 -40.65 -16.30
CA LEU A 95 18.58 -41.82 -16.59
C LEU A 95 18.33 -42.34 -18.00
N LEU A 96 17.07 -42.37 -18.46
CA LEU A 96 16.73 -42.71 -19.83
C LEU A 96 17.41 -41.75 -20.82
N LEU A 97 17.35 -40.44 -20.55
CA LEU A 97 17.98 -39.42 -21.38
C LEU A 97 19.51 -39.55 -21.40
N ALA A 98 20.14 -39.80 -20.24
CA ALA A 98 21.57 -40.06 -20.14
C ALA A 98 21.98 -41.30 -20.95
N ASN A 99 21.22 -42.40 -20.86
CA ASN A 99 21.49 -43.60 -21.64
C ASN A 99 21.33 -43.37 -23.15
N GLN A 100 20.40 -42.53 -23.57
CA GLN A 100 20.27 -42.13 -24.98
C GLN A 100 21.46 -41.27 -25.43
N MET A 101 21.92 -40.33 -24.60
CA MET A 101 23.10 -39.51 -24.90
C MET A 101 24.37 -40.36 -25.05
N ASP A 102 24.57 -41.33 -24.16
CA ASP A 102 25.73 -42.25 -24.23
C ASP A 102 25.70 -43.12 -25.49
N ALA A 103 24.50 -43.54 -25.93
CA ALA A 103 24.35 -44.42 -27.09
C ALA A 103 24.66 -43.74 -28.43
N VAL A 104 24.59 -42.40 -28.50
CA VAL A 104 24.81 -41.62 -29.73
C VAL A 104 26.28 -41.21 -29.89
N TRP A 105 27.11 -41.32 -28.85
CA TRP A 105 28.51 -40.95 -28.94
C TRP A 105 29.37 -42.02 -29.62
N GLU A 106 30.16 -41.59 -30.61
CA GLU A 106 31.20 -42.39 -31.26
C GLU A 106 32.58 -41.72 -31.12
N SER A 107 33.64 -42.53 -31.09
CA SER A 107 35.02 -42.04 -30.92
C SER A 107 35.47 -41.25 -32.15
N GLY A 108 36.04 -40.07 -31.94
CA GLY A 108 36.53 -39.21 -33.02
C GLY A 108 35.53 -38.18 -33.54
N GLU A 109 34.32 -38.10 -32.99
CA GLU A 109 33.35 -37.06 -33.33
C GLU A 109 32.99 -36.17 -32.13
N VAL A 110 32.74 -34.90 -32.43
CA VAL A 110 32.21 -33.92 -31.47
C VAL A 110 30.70 -34.14 -31.26
N ILE A 111 30.22 -34.03 -30.03
CA ILE A 111 28.89 -34.56 -29.66
C ILE A 111 28.02 -33.61 -28.83
N ILE A 112 28.59 -32.53 -28.28
CA ILE A 112 27.92 -31.75 -27.22
C ILE A 112 26.67 -31.05 -27.76
N TYR A 113 26.74 -30.53 -28.99
CA TYR A 113 25.56 -29.92 -29.62
C TYR A 113 24.48 -30.96 -29.94
N THR A 114 24.87 -32.16 -30.38
CA THR A 114 23.94 -33.27 -30.63
C THR A 114 23.20 -33.67 -29.35
N TRP A 115 23.89 -33.73 -28.22
CA TRP A 115 23.27 -33.97 -26.92
C TRP A 115 22.26 -32.89 -26.53
N ILE A 116 22.56 -31.61 -26.78
CA ILE A 116 21.62 -30.51 -26.55
C ILE A 116 20.34 -30.71 -27.38
N GLU A 117 20.49 -31.04 -28.66
CA GLU A 117 19.33 -31.25 -29.55
C GLU A 117 18.50 -32.46 -29.10
N LEU A 118 19.13 -33.55 -28.64
CA LEU A 118 18.43 -34.69 -28.04
C LEU A 118 17.62 -34.28 -26.79
N ILE A 119 18.20 -33.44 -25.92
CA ILE A 119 17.49 -32.93 -24.73
C ILE A 119 16.27 -32.08 -25.13
N LYS A 120 16.44 -31.16 -26.09
CA LYS A 120 15.33 -30.35 -26.61
C LYS A 120 14.26 -31.21 -27.25
N GLU A 121 14.64 -32.21 -28.04
CA GLU A 121 13.72 -33.12 -28.70
C GLU A 121 12.93 -33.95 -27.67
N TYR A 122 13.61 -34.47 -26.64
CA TYR A 122 12.96 -35.20 -25.54
C TYR A 122 11.88 -34.37 -24.85
N ILE A 123 12.18 -33.11 -24.52
CA ILE A 123 11.23 -32.18 -23.90
C ILE A 123 10.08 -31.84 -24.87
N CYS A 124 10.38 -31.69 -26.17
CA CYS A 124 9.36 -31.46 -27.19
C CYS A 124 8.40 -32.65 -27.32
N HIS A 125 8.88 -33.89 -27.24
CA HIS A 125 8.01 -35.08 -27.26
C HIS A 125 7.14 -35.21 -26.00
N LEU A 126 7.60 -34.69 -24.86
CA LEU A 126 6.80 -34.59 -23.64
C LEU A 126 5.67 -33.54 -23.73
N SER A 127 5.61 -32.75 -24.81
CA SER A 127 4.74 -31.57 -24.89
C SER A 127 3.25 -31.88 -24.98
N ASN A 128 2.83 -33.11 -25.24
CA ASN A 128 1.40 -33.45 -25.28
C ASN A 128 0.80 -33.59 -23.87
N GLU A 129 1.40 -34.40 -22.99
CA GLU A 129 0.98 -34.56 -21.60
C GLU A 129 2.20 -34.83 -20.72
N PHE A 130 2.46 -33.94 -19.76
CA PHE A 130 3.54 -34.10 -18.79
C PHE A 130 2.97 -34.45 -17.41
N ILE A 131 3.12 -35.72 -17.02
CA ILE A 131 2.52 -36.26 -15.79
C ILE A 131 3.56 -36.29 -14.68
N LEU A 132 3.30 -35.53 -13.61
CA LEU A 132 4.07 -35.56 -12.36
C LEU A 132 3.49 -36.60 -11.40
N ARG A 133 4.37 -37.47 -10.89
CA ARG A 133 4.03 -38.60 -10.01
C ARG A 133 4.92 -38.56 -8.78
N SER A 134 4.49 -39.14 -7.66
CA SER A 134 5.40 -39.37 -6.55
C SER A 134 6.52 -40.34 -6.96
N ALA A 135 7.75 -39.94 -6.68
CA ALA A 135 8.92 -40.80 -6.80
C ALA A 135 9.31 -41.29 -5.40
N LEU A 136 9.44 -42.61 -5.25
CA LEU A 136 9.68 -43.26 -3.95
C LEU A 136 11.18 -43.48 -3.65
N SER A 137 12.04 -43.38 -4.67
CA SER A 137 13.47 -43.64 -4.57
C SER A 137 14.25 -42.67 -5.44
N SER A 138 15.36 -42.16 -4.90
CA SER A 138 16.36 -41.44 -5.69
C SER A 138 17.35 -42.43 -6.29
N ILE A 139 17.77 -42.21 -7.53
CA ILE A 139 18.83 -42.96 -8.18
C ILE A 139 20.14 -42.21 -7.97
N ASP A 140 21.14 -42.91 -7.44
CA ASP A 140 22.50 -42.38 -7.28
C ASP A 140 23.33 -42.72 -8.54
N ASP A 141 23.17 -41.90 -9.57
CA ASP A 141 23.96 -41.97 -10.80
C ASP A 141 24.71 -40.63 -11.00
N PRO A 142 26.04 -40.64 -11.22
CA PRO A 142 26.82 -39.42 -11.32
C PRO A 142 26.47 -38.53 -12.53
N ARG A 143 25.73 -39.06 -13.52
CA ARG A 143 25.29 -38.33 -14.71
C ARG A 143 24.02 -37.52 -14.49
N ILE A 144 23.31 -37.72 -13.37
CA ILE A 144 22.04 -37.05 -13.11
C ILE A 144 22.08 -36.35 -11.75
N LEU A 145 21.48 -35.17 -11.69
CA LEU A 145 21.25 -34.46 -10.44
C LEU A 145 19.85 -33.88 -10.45
N SER A 146 18.99 -34.43 -9.60
CA SER A 146 17.62 -34.00 -9.44
C SER A 146 17.27 -33.88 -7.97
N ASN A 147 16.56 -32.80 -7.61
CA ASN A 147 15.92 -32.70 -6.30
C ASN A 147 14.47 -33.17 -6.31
N TYR A 148 14.01 -33.86 -7.36
CA TYR A 148 12.61 -34.23 -7.55
C TYR A 148 12.01 -34.93 -6.32
N VAL A 149 12.65 -36.00 -5.85
CA VAL A 149 12.21 -36.78 -4.67
C VAL A 149 12.18 -35.92 -3.40
N LYS A 150 13.15 -35.03 -3.23
CA LYS A 150 13.29 -34.16 -2.05
C LYS A 150 12.25 -33.04 -2.02
N ILE A 151 11.93 -32.47 -3.19
CA ILE A 151 10.97 -31.38 -3.34
C ILE A 151 9.53 -31.92 -3.31
N GLY A 152 9.30 -33.05 -3.95
CA GLY A 152 7.98 -33.69 -4.10
C GLY A 152 7.19 -33.16 -5.30
N SER A 153 6.46 -34.06 -5.96
CA SER A 153 5.69 -33.80 -7.19
C SER A 153 4.73 -32.61 -7.08
N LYS A 154 4.06 -32.45 -5.94
CA LYS A 154 3.12 -31.34 -5.70
C LYS A 154 3.82 -29.97 -5.75
N ARG A 155 4.97 -29.84 -5.10
CA ARG A 155 5.70 -28.56 -5.05
C ARG A 155 6.36 -28.24 -6.38
N ILE A 156 6.79 -29.26 -7.11
CA ILE A 156 7.28 -29.13 -8.50
C ILE A 156 6.15 -28.63 -9.40
N TYR A 157 4.95 -29.20 -9.28
CA TYR A 157 3.77 -28.75 -10.03
C TYR A 157 3.50 -27.25 -9.80
N GLU A 158 3.51 -26.79 -8.54
CA GLU A 158 3.35 -25.38 -8.19
C GLU A 158 4.49 -24.50 -8.74
N GLN A 159 5.75 -24.97 -8.69
CA GLN A 159 6.91 -24.24 -9.21
C GLN A 159 6.88 -24.07 -10.73
N LEU A 160 6.43 -25.09 -11.48
CA LEU A 160 6.32 -25.02 -12.94
C LEU A 160 5.25 -24.01 -13.37
N ILE A 161 4.10 -23.99 -12.69
CA ILE A 161 3.05 -23.00 -12.94
C ILE A 161 3.57 -21.59 -12.66
N GLU A 162 4.26 -21.40 -11.52
CA GLU A 162 4.78 -20.09 -11.16
C GLU A 162 5.87 -19.62 -12.14
N TYR A 163 6.74 -20.53 -12.60
CA TYR A 163 7.73 -20.21 -13.62
C TYR A 163 7.07 -19.77 -14.93
N ASP A 164 6.09 -20.52 -15.43
CA ASP A 164 5.37 -20.17 -16.65
C ASP A 164 4.67 -18.80 -16.52
N ARG A 165 4.01 -18.55 -15.39
CA ARG A 165 3.38 -17.26 -15.08
C ARG A 165 4.38 -16.11 -15.14
N ILE A 166 5.54 -16.27 -14.51
CA ILE A 166 6.61 -15.25 -14.52
C ILE A 166 7.15 -15.03 -15.93
N GLN A 167 7.43 -16.08 -16.70
CA GLN A 167 7.95 -15.94 -18.07
C GLN A 167 6.94 -15.27 -18.99
N ASN A 168 5.67 -15.68 -18.95
CA ASN A 168 4.60 -15.02 -19.70
C ASN A 168 4.51 -13.53 -19.36
N GLN A 169 4.62 -13.18 -18.07
CA GLN A 169 4.61 -11.79 -17.64
C GLN A 169 5.84 -11.01 -18.15
N LEU A 170 7.04 -11.59 -18.07
CA LEU A 170 8.26 -10.95 -18.56
C LEU A 170 8.20 -10.69 -20.07
N ILE A 171 7.73 -11.68 -20.85
CA ILE A 171 7.52 -11.54 -22.29
C ILE A 171 6.50 -10.43 -22.55
N PHE A 172 5.34 -10.48 -21.88
CA PHE A 172 4.32 -9.44 -22.01
C PHE A 172 4.90 -8.05 -21.75
N GLU A 173 5.65 -7.87 -20.67
CA GLU A 173 6.27 -6.60 -20.30
C GLU A 173 7.30 -6.09 -21.31
N GLN A 174 8.04 -6.99 -21.96
CA GLN A 174 9.07 -6.64 -22.95
C GLN A 174 8.51 -6.35 -24.34
N THR A 175 7.32 -6.85 -24.67
CA THR A 175 6.69 -6.61 -25.97
C THR A 175 5.84 -5.34 -26.00
N LEU A 176 5.62 -4.80 -27.20
CA LEU A 176 4.70 -3.69 -27.43
C LEU A 176 3.28 -4.23 -27.65
N HIS A 177 2.30 -3.57 -27.04
CA HIS A 177 0.89 -3.91 -27.13
C HIS A 177 0.05 -2.70 -27.47
N SER A 178 -0.95 -2.87 -28.34
CA SER A 178 -1.91 -1.82 -28.66
C SER A 178 -3.07 -1.86 -27.66
N CYS A 179 -3.22 -0.78 -26.88
CA CYS A 179 -4.28 -0.73 -25.87
C CYS A 179 -5.68 -0.71 -26.54
N PRO A 180 -6.61 -1.61 -26.17
CA PRO A 180 -7.93 -1.67 -26.79
C PRO A 180 -8.83 -0.47 -26.44
N ILE A 181 -8.48 0.31 -25.41
CA ILE A 181 -9.28 1.46 -24.95
C ILE A 181 -8.85 2.75 -25.64
N CYS A 182 -7.55 3.06 -25.66
CA CYS A 182 -7.03 4.30 -26.26
C CYS A 182 -6.37 4.10 -27.64
N LEU A 183 -6.21 2.86 -28.10
CA LEU A 183 -5.57 2.48 -29.37
C LEU A 183 -4.10 2.91 -29.50
N GLN A 184 -3.44 3.27 -28.40
CA GLN A 184 -2.02 3.62 -28.38
C GLN A 184 -1.16 2.37 -28.15
N GLU A 185 -0.03 2.30 -28.84
CA GLU A 185 1.00 1.30 -28.59
C GLU A 185 1.77 1.67 -27.32
N GLN A 186 1.88 0.73 -26.38
CA GLN A 186 2.57 0.89 -25.11
C GLN A 186 3.41 -0.35 -24.84
N SER A 187 4.50 -0.20 -24.08
CA SER A 187 5.21 -1.37 -23.53
C SER A 187 4.29 -2.12 -22.58
N GLY A 188 4.36 -3.45 -22.54
CA GLY A 188 3.56 -4.22 -21.58
C GLY A 188 3.85 -3.87 -20.11
N LYS A 189 5.00 -3.25 -19.80
CA LYS A 189 5.27 -2.67 -18.47
C LYS A 189 4.25 -1.60 -18.07
N ASP A 190 3.79 -0.82 -19.04
CA ASP A 190 2.78 0.22 -18.88
C ASP A 190 1.35 -0.30 -19.11
N CYS A 191 1.20 -1.62 -19.23
CA CYS A 191 -0.06 -2.32 -19.33
C CYS A 191 -0.27 -3.26 -18.14
N LEU A 192 -1.52 -3.67 -17.96
CA LEU A 192 -1.90 -4.74 -17.05
C LEU A 192 -2.78 -5.72 -17.80
N GLN A 193 -2.40 -7.00 -17.75
CA GLN A 193 -3.23 -8.12 -18.16
C GLN A 193 -3.86 -8.76 -16.92
N PHE A 194 -5.17 -8.98 -16.94
CA PHE A 194 -5.88 -9.62 -15.84
C PHE A 194 -5.65 -11.13 -15.84
N GLU A 195 -5.40 -11.71 -14.67
CA GLU A 195 -5.05 -13.12 -14.53
C GLU A 195 -6.23 -14.04 -14.83
N LYS A 196 -7.47 -13.64 -14.49
CA LYS A 196 -8.66 -14.50 -14.66
C LYS A 196 -9.20 -14.55 -16.09
N CYS A 197 -9.17 -13.42 -16.79
CA CYS A 197 -9.83 -13.28 -18.09
C CYS A 197 -8.88 -12.92 -19.24
N HIS A 198 -7.59 -12.70 -18.94
CA HIS A 198 -6.53 -12.37 -19.90
C HIS A 198 -6.75 -11.11 -20.76
N HIS A 199 -7.84 -10.35 -20.53
CA HIS A 199 -7.98 -9.00 -21.09
C HIS A 199 -6.88 -8.10 -20.54
N TYR A 200 -6.39 -7.19 -21.38
CA TYR A 200 -5.37 -6.24 -21.00
C TYR A 200 -5.73 -4.82 -21.43
N ALA A 201 -5.16 -3.83 -20.78
CA ALA A 201 -5.18 -2.43 -21.24
C ALA A 201 -4.01 -1.67 -20.60
N CYS A 202 -3.72 -0.47 -21.11
CA CYS A 202 -2.71 0.38 -20.50
C CYS A 202 -3.15 0.87 -19.12
N LEU A 203 -2.18 1.06 -18.23
CA LEU A 203 -2.40 1.47 -16.84
C LEU A 203 -3.10 2.82 -16.74
N SER A 204 -2.84 3.74 -17.67
CA SER A 204 -3.52 5.05 -17.71
C SER A 204 -5.03 4.91 -17.94
N CYS A 205 -5.44 4.08 -18.89
CA CYS A 205 -6.86 3.81 -19.15
C CYS A 205 -7.52 3.06 -17.99
N LEU A 206 -6.83 2.08 -17.41
CA LEU A 206 -7.36 1.31 -16.27
C LEU A 206 -7.48 2.16 -15.00
N ASN A 207 -6.53 3.06 -14.75
CA ASN A 207 -6.61 4.02 -13.66
C ASN A 207 -7.82 4.93 -13.85
N PHE A 208 -7.97 5.52 -15.06
CA PHE A 208 -9.13 6.35 -15.38
C PHE A 208 -10.45 5.60 -15.15
N TYR A 209 -10.58 4.38 -15.68
CA TYR A 209 -11.72 3.51 -15.44
C TYR A 209 -12.02 3.30 -13.96
N ALA A 210 -11.01 2.97 -13.15
CA ALA A 210 -11.17 2.73 -11.72
C ALA A 210 -11.55 4.01 -10.94
N THR A 211 -10.98 5.17 -11.30
CA THR A 211 -11.30 6.45 -10.67
C THR A 211 -12.72 6.92 -10.97
N GLU A 212 -13.21 6.72 -12.19
CA GLU A 212 -14.59 7.02 -12.57
C GLU A 212 -15.58 6.10 -11.86
N TYR A 213 -15.26 4.80 -11.74
CA TYR A 213 -16.05 3.85 -10.97
C TYR A 213 -16.17 4.28 -9.50
N LEU A 214 -15.06 4.70 -8.88
CA LEU A 214 -15.06 5.19 -7.50
C LEU A 214 -15.80 6.52 -7.32
N SER A 215 -15.81 7.39 -8.32
CA SER A 215 -16.46 8.71 -8.22
C SER A 215 -17.99 8.61 -8.30
N ASN A 216 -18.52 7.57 -8.94
CA ASN A 216 -19.95 7.30 -9.00
C ASN A 216 -20.46 6.68 -7.69
N SER A 217 -21.07 7.51 -6.84
CA SER A 217 -21.58 7.15 -5.50
C SER A 217 -22.71 6.10 -5.48
N GLN A 218 -23.26 5.73 -6.64
CA GLN A 218 -24.34 4.75 -6.77
C GLN A 218 -23.87 3.32 -7.11
N GLN A 219 -22.58 3.11 -7.41
CA GLN A 219 -22.06 1.77 -7.73
C GLN A 219 -21.62 1.06 -6.46
N SER A 220 -22.50 0.20 -5.93
CA SER A 220 -22.29 -0.63 -4.76
C SER A 220 -21.66 -2.00 -5.06
N LYS A 221 -21.09 -2.19 -6.26
CA LYS A 221 -20.49 -3.47 -6.67
C LYS A 221 -18.96 -3.42 -6.57
N GLU A 222 -18.34 -4.59 -6.51
CA GLU A 222 -16.89 -4.75 -6.66
C GLU A 222 -16.44 -4.23 -8.03
N LEU A 223 -15.25 -3.63 -8.10
CA LEU A 223 -14.64 -3.25 -9.36
C LEU A 223 -14.28 -4.53 -10.12
N THR A 224 -14.72 -4.61 -11.37
CA THR A 224 -14.53 -5.77 -12.24
C THR A 224 -13.74 -5.40 -13.49
N CYS A 225 -13.34 -6.41 -14.25
CA CYS A 225 -12.77 -6.21 -15.58
C CYS A 225 -13.70 -5.35 -16.45
N TYR A 226 -13.11 -4.41 -17.20
CA TYR A 226 -13.83 -3.45 -18.04
C TYR A 226 -14.60 -4.11 -19.20
N ASP A 227 -14.21 -5.33 -19.61
CA ASP A 227 -14.78 -6.01 -20.79
C ASP A 227 -15.74 -7.14 -20.41
N CYS A 228 -15.37 -7.97 -19.42
CA CYS A 228 -16.08 -9.23 -19.12
C CYS A 228 -16.66 -9.34 -17.71
N ASN A 229 -16.64 -8.27 -16.91
CA ASN A 229 -17.12 -8.26 -15.52
C ASN A 229 -16.49 -9.31 -14.58
N SER A 230 -15.34 -9.89 -14.93
CA SER A 230 -14.59 -10.77 -14.03
C SER A 230 -14.08 -10.01 -12.81
N SER A 231 -14.14 -10.62 -11.62
CA SER A 231 -13.59 -10.06 -10.38
C SER A 231 -12.08 -9.84 -10.49
N LEU A 232 -11.56 -8.78 -9.87
CA LEU A 232 -10.14 -8.43 -9.88
C LEU A 232 -9.44 -8.86 -8.60
N PHE A 233 -8.16 -9.23 -8.70
CA PHE A 233 -7.29 -9.46 -7.55
C PHE A 233 -6.78 -8.14 -6.95
N LEU A 234 -6.46 -8.16 -5.65
CA LEU A 234 -5.92 -6.98 -4.96
C LEU A 234 -4.59 -6.49 -5.55
N SER A 235 -3.76 -7.40 -6.07
CA SER A 235 -2.51 -7.07 -6.78
C SER A 235 -2.79 -6.28 -8.07
N GLU A 236 -3.81 -6.68 -8.83
CA GLU A 236 -4.25 -6.01 -10.06
C GLU A 236 -4.78 -4.61 -9.74
N LEU A 237 -5.67 -4.50 -8.76
CA LEU A 237 -6.20 -3.22 -8.29
C LEU A 237 -5.09 -2.26 -7.86
N ARG A 238 -4.10 -2.74 -7.12
CA ARG A 238 -2.96 -1.94 -6.70
C ARG A 238 -2.14 -1.42 -7.89
N ARG A 239 -2.01 -2.20 -8.96
CA ARG A 239 -1.34 -1.73 -10.19
C ARG A 239 -2.17 -0.71 -10.95
N MET A 240 -3.50 -0.83 -10.94
CA MET A 240 -4.42 0.11 -11.60
C MET A 240 -4.43 1.49 -10.92
N PHE A 241 -4.28 1.55 -9.58
CA PHE A 241 -4.24 2.82 -8.86
C PHE A 241 -2.82 3.36 -8.75
N SER A 242 -2.55 4.52 -9.35
CA SER A 242 -1.27 5.21 -9.16
C SER A 242 -1.14 5.91 -7.79
N ASP A 243 -2.25 6.11 -7.05
CA ASP A 243 -2.28 6.75 -5.73
C ASP A 243 -2.96 5.81 -4.70
N ASP A 244 -2.21 5.42 -3.68
CA ASP A 244 -2.65 4.56 -2.58
C ASP A 244 -3.93 5.06 -1.88
N LYS A 245 -4.23 6.37 -1.94
CA LYS A 245 -5.47 6.92 -1.40
C LYS A 245 -6.72 6.33 -2.04
N PHE A 246 -6.70 6.03 -3.34
CA PHE A 246 -7.85 5.44 -4.03
C PHE A 246 -8.02 3.97 -3.66
N LEU A 247 -6.93 3.22 -3.53
CA LEU A 247 -6.96 1.84 -3.05
C LEU A 247 -7.53 1.76 -1.63
N ILE A 248 -7.12 2.66 -0.73
CA ILE A 248 -7.67 2.74 0.63
C ILE A 248 -9.17 3.03 0.61
N LYS A 249 -9.62 4.00 -0.21
CA LYS A 249 -11.05 4.31 -0.36
C LYS A 249 -11.85 3.12 -0.90
N TYR A 250 -11.29 2.39 -1.88
CA TYR A 250 -11.91 1.19 -2.42
C TYR A 250 -12.02 0.08 -1.37
N GLN A 251 -10.94 -0.20 -0.64
CA GLN A 251 -10.94 -1.19 0.44
C GLN A 251 -11.90 -0.80 1.56
N GLN A 252 -11.99 0.48 1.92
CA GLN A 252 -12.98 0.99 2.88
C GLN A 252 -14.41 0.68 2.44
N ARG A 253 -14.75 0.93 1.16
CA ARG A 253 -16.09 0.61 0.62
C ARG A 253 -16.38 -0.89 0.61
N LEU A 254 -15.41 -1.74 0.27
CA LEU A 254 -15.61 -3.19 0.30
C LEU A 254 -15.80 -3.73 1.74
N LEU A 255 -15.05 -3.18 2.70
CA LEU A 255 -15.14 -3.55 4.10
C LEU A 255 -16.47 -3.11 4.73
N GLU A 256 -17.01 -1.95 4.32
CA GLU A 256 -18.36 -1.49 4.70
C GLU A 256 -19.47 -2.44 4.23
N GLN A 257 -19.22 -3.27 3.22
CA GLN A 257 -20.22 -4.16 2.62
C GLN A 257 -20.15 -5.63 3.08
N THR A 258 -18.99 -6.10 3.54
CA THR A 258 -18.71 -7.54 3.70
C THR A 258 -18.68 -8.03 5.14
N VAL A 259 -18.45 -7.14 6.11
CA VAL A 259 -18.36 -7.48 7.53
C VAL A 259 -19.20 -6.47 8.29
N ASP A 260 -19.90 -6.92 9.34
CA ASP A 260 -20.58 -6.06 10.32
C ASP A 260 -19.53 -5.22 11.09
N MET A 261 -18.93 -4.27 10.38
CA MET A 261 -17.81 -3.46 10.80
C MET A 261 -18.33 -2.09 11.20
N VAL A 262 -17.97 -1.68 12.41
CA VAL A 262 -18.42 -0.43 12.99
C VAL A 262 -17.19 0.39 13.35
N TRP A 263 -17.19 1.65 12.98
CA TRP A 263 -16.10 2.57 13.30
C TRP A 263 -16.33 3.19 14.68
N CYS A 264 -15.27 3.23 15.50
CA CYS A 264 -15.34 3.93 16.77
C CYS A 264 -15.50 5.44 16.51
N PRO A 265 -16.58 6.09 16.97
CA PRO A 265 -16.80 7.53 16.75
C PRO A 265 -15.77 8.41 17.48
N ARG A 266 -15.03 7.85 18.46
CA ARG A 266 -14.04 8.57 19.25
C ARG A 266 -12.64 8.55 18.63
N CYS A 267 -12.20 7.42 18.07
CA CYS A 267 -10.83 7.25 17.57
C CYS A 267 -10.73 6.75 16.13
N HIS A 268 -11.87 6.52 15.46
CA HIS A 268 -11.95 5.99 14.10
C HIS A 268 -11.23 4.64 13.89
N HIS A 269 -10.99 3.90 14.99
CA HIS A 269 -10.51 2.53 14.90
C HIS A 269 -11.66 1.62 14.44
N SER A 270 -11.34 0.73 13.51
CA SER A 270 -12.29 -0.26 13.01
C SER A 270 -12.56 -1.36 14.03
N ILE A 271 -13.83 -1.74 14.18
CA ILE A 271 -14.24 -2.82 15.09
C ILE A 271 -15.10 -3.80 14.29
N ILE A 272 -14.69 -5.06 14.29
CA ILE A 272 -15.46 -6.14 13.68
C ILE A 272 -16.46 -6.67 14.71
N CYS A 273 -17.76 -6.57 14.43
CA CYS A 273 -18.80 -7.10 15.30
C CYS A 273 -19.21 -8.49 14.81
N ILE A 274 -18.69 -9.55 15.45
CA ILE A 274 -19.09 -10.92 15.17
C ILE A 274 -20.33 -11.23 16.01
N PRO A 275 -21.49 -11.58 15.42
CA PRO A 275 -22.65 -11.98 16.20
C PRO A 275 -22.36 -13.31 16.92
N SER A 276 -22.35 -13.31 18.24
CA SER A 276 -22.28 -14.55 19.04
C SER A 276 -23.67 -15.18 19.12
N GLU A 277 -23.78 -16.47 18.81
CA GLU A 277 -25.05 -17.24 18.82
C GLU A 277 -25.72 -17.34 20.21
N SER A 278 -25.07 -16.86 21.27
CA SER A 278 -25.47 -17.06 22.67
C SER A 278 -25.95 -15.79 23.38
N THR A 279 -26.51 -14.80 22.67
CA THR A 279 -27.09 -13.60 23.31
C THR A 279 -28.49 -13.29 22.80
N SER A 280 -29.47 -14.04 23.31
CA SER A 280 -30.88 -13.71 23.20
C SER A 280 -31.21 -12.42 23.97
N GLY A 281 -31.56 -11.36 23.24
CA GLY A 281 -32.21 -10.15 23.78
C GLY A 281 -31.29 -8.93 23.96
N ASN A 282 -31.61 -7.84 23.25
CA ASN A 282 -31.21 -6.42 23.46
C ASN A 282 -29.72 -6.02 23.61
N HIS A 283 -28.78 -6.94 23.75
CA HIS A 283 -27.35 -6.65 23.87
C HIS A 283 -26.60 -6.61 22.53
N LEU A 284 -27.28 -6.87 21.41
CA LEU A 284 -26.71 -6.93 20.05
C LEU A 284 -26.19 -5.57 19.51
N SER A 285 -26.52 -4.45 20.16
CA SER A 285 -26.06 -3.12 19.75
C SER A 285 -24.94 -2.55 20.62
N PHE A 286 -24.41 -3.31 21.58
CA PHE A 286 -23.24 -2.90 22.37
C PHE A 286 -21.95 -3.13 21.57
N VAL A 287 -21.10 -2.09 21.48
CA VAL A 287 -19.76 -2.19 20.88
C VAL A 287 -18.76 -1.51 21.79
N GLU A 288 -17.68 -2.21 22.14
CA GLU A 288 -16.54 -1.65 22.86
C GLU A 288 -15.33 -1.54 21.93
N CYS A 289 -14.71 -0.37 21.91
CA CYS A 289 -13.49 -0.16 21.14
C CYS A 289 -12.26 -0.67 21.89
N HIS A 290 -11.64 -1.76 21.44
CA HIS A 290 -10.40 -2.28 22.04
C HIS A 290 -9.22 -1.29 22.04
N SER A 291 -9.23 -0.30 21.15
CA SER A 291 -8.15 0.70 21.04
C SER A 291 -8.28 1.85 22.03
N CYS A 292 -9.49 2.32 22.34
CA CYS A 292 -9.70 3.48 23.23
C CYS A 292 -10.68 3.23 24.38
N LEU A 293 -11.14 1.98 24.52
CA LEU A 293 -12.09 1.46 25.49
C LEU A 293 -13.43 2.22 25.54
N TYR A 294 -13.77 2.92 24.45
CA TYR A 294 -15.03 3.63 24.34
C TYR A 294 -16.15 2.67 23.95
N THR A 295 -17.22 2.68 24.76
CA THR A 295 -18.42 1.87 24.55
C THR A 295 -19.51 2.69 23.89
N PHE A 296 -20.03 2.23 22.76
CA PHE A 296 -21.03 2.94 21.97
C PHE A 296 -22.07 2.00 21.37
N CYS A 297 -23.19 2.59 20.94
CA CYS A 297 -24.28 1.86 20.34
C CYS A 297 -24.02 1.65 18.84
N ARG A 298 -24.00 0.39 18.37
CA ARG A 298 -23.83 0.02 16.97
C ARG A 298 -24.79 0.74 16.02
N ARG A 299 -26.03 0.97 16.45
CA ARG A 299 -27.12 1.49 15.59
C ARG A 299 -27.06 3.01 15.42
N CYS A 300 -26.89 3.75 16.51
CA CYS A 300 -26.92 5.22 16.49
C CYS A 300 -25.53 5.88 16.59
N GLN A 301 -24.49 5.07 16.83
CA GLN A 301 -23.09 5.48 17.01
C GLN A 301 -22.86 6.52 18.13
N GLU A 302 -23.81 6.66 19.05
CA GLU A 302 -23.68 7.46 20.27
C GLU A 302 -23.21 6.58 21.45
N THR A 303 -22.87 7.22 22.57
CA THR A 303 -22.54 6.52 23.83
C THR A 303 -23.56 5.42 24.12
N TRP A 304 -23.08 4.23 24.48
CA TRP A 304 -23.94 3.06 24.61
C TRP A 304 -25.06 3.30 25.62
N HIS A 305 -26.25 2.82 25.28
CA HIS A 305 -27.47 3.11 26.02
C HIS A 305 -28.31 1.82 26.14
N PRO A 306 -28.82 1.46 27.34
CA PRO A 306 -29.45 0.16 27.60
C PRO A 306 -30.90 0.02 27.10
N GLN A 307 -31.48 1.05 26.47
CA GLN A 307 -32.88 1.06 26.05
C GLN A 307 -33.13 0.22 24.78
N LEU A 308 -34.33 -0.37 24.69
CA LEU A 308 -34.86 -1.15 23.55
C LEU A 308 -34.84 -0.40 22.20
N GLN A 309 -34.85 0.94 22.19
CA GLN A 309 -34.88 1.78 20.99
C GLN A 309 -33.90 2.95 21.10
N CYS A 310 -33.19 3.25 20.00
CA CYS A 310 -32.25 4.37 19.96
C CYS A 310 -32.97 5.73 20.06
N PRO A 311 -32.51 6.65 20.92
CA PRO A 311 -33.13 7.97 21.09
C PRO A 311 -33.21 8.79 19.81
N LYS A 312 -32.18 8.72 18.95
CA LYS A 312 -32.16 9.37 17.63
C LYS A 312 -33.19 8.79 16.67
N GLU A 313 -33.48 7.49 16.77
CA GLU A 313 -34.36 6.77 15.85
C GLU A 313 -35.84 7.14 16.11
N LYS A 314 -36.21 7.35 17.39
CA LYS A 314 -37.51 7.96 17.75
C LYS A 314 -37.67 9.36 17.19
N LEU A 315 -36.63 10.20 17.29
CA LEU A 315 -36.66 11.57 16.77
C LEU A 315 -36.79 11.61 15.24
N ILE A 316 -36.12 10.71 14.52
CA ILE A 316 -36.22 10.61 13.06
C ILE A 316 -37.60 10.08 12.63
N GLN A 317 -38.15 9.09 13.33
CA GLN A 317 -39.50 8.57 13.05
C GLN A 317 -40.60 9.61 13.34
N GLU A 318 -40.46 10.39 14.41
CA GLU A 318 -41.36 11.50 14.71
C GLU A 318 -41.27 12.62 13.66
N PHE A 319 -40.09 12.90 13.11
CA PHE A 319 -39.88 13.92 12.06
C PHE A 319 -40.43 13.48 10.69
N MET A 320 -40.30 12.20 10.35
CA MET A 320 -40.78 11.63 9.08
C MET A 320 -42.31 11.49 9.02
N ASN A 321 -42.97 11.37 10.18
CA ASN A 321 -44.43 11.18 10.29
C ASN A 321 -45.22 12.50 10.47
N THR A 322 -44.56 13.66 10.53
CA THR A 322 -45.23 14.96 10.62
C THR A 322 -45.44 15.62 9.25
N PRO A 323 -46.68 15.89 8.81
CA PRO A 323 -46.96 16.62 7.57
C PRO A 323 -46.39 18.05 7.61
N VAL A 324 -45.82 18.47 6.47
CA VAL A 324 -45.05 19.72 6.27
C VAL A 324 -45.78 20.99 6.72
N GLU A 325 -47.11 20.99 6.74
CA GLU A 325 -47.94 22.18 7.01
C GLU A 325 -48.07 22.56 8.49
N LYS A 326 -47.54 21.75 9.43
CA LYS A 326 -47.52 22.05 10.89
C LYS A 326 -46.14 21.99 11.52
N GLN A 327 -45.07 22.17 10.74
CA GLN A 327 -43.73 22.33 11.30
C GLN A 327 -43.63 23.67 12.05
N PRO A 328 -43.31 23.70 13.35
CA PRO A 328 -43.01 24.96 14.03
C PRO A 328 -41.71 25.55 13.47
N PRO A 329 -41.54 26.89 13.46
CA PRO A 329 -40.32 27.50 12.94
C PRO A 329 -39.09 26.95 13.67
N LEU A 330 -38.07 26.59 12.89
CA LEU A 330 -36.78 26.08 13.35
C LEU A 330 -36.28 26.90 14.55
N LYS A 331 -35.99 26.22 15.67
CA LYS A 331 -35.48 26.89 16.86
C LYS A 331 -34.08 27.49 16.55
N PRO A 332 -33.73 28.67 17.11
CA PRO A 332 -32.49 29.41 16.78
C PRO A 332 -31.15 28.71 17.08
N ILE A 333 -31.16 27.46 17.55
CA ILE A 333 -29.97 26.72 18.02
C ILE A 333 -29.20 26.05 16.86
N ASP A 334 -29.84 25.81 15.71
CA ASP A 334 -29.21 25.02 14.63
C ASP A 334 -28.40 25.87 13.63
N ILE A 335 -28.74 27.15 13.43
CA ILE A 335 -27.96 28.06 12.57
C ILE A 335 -26.60 28.40 13.24
N GLN A 336 -26.56 28.44 14.57
CA GLN A 336 -25.38 28.82 15.32
C GLN A 336 -24.32 27.71 15.39
N LYS A 337 -24.74 26.44 15.43
CA LYS A 337 -23.82 25.29 15.35
C LYS A 337 -23.16 25.18 13.98
N ILE A 338 -23.93 25.37 12.92
CA ILE A 338 -23.43 25.33 11.53
C ILE A 338 -22.44 26.48 11.27
N SER A 339 -22.74 27.69 11.77
CA SER A 339 -21.81 28.83 11.68
C SER A 339 -20.51 28.61 12.47
N LEU A 340 -20.55 27.90 13.60
CA LEU A 340 -19.37 27.59 14.40
C LEU A 340 -18.48 26.52 13.73
N GLU A 341 -19.08 25.51 13.10
CA GLU A 341 -18.34 24.48 12.39
C GLU A 341 -17.60 25.04 11.17
N ILE A 342 -18.25 25.93 10.40
CA ILE A 342 -17.60 26.61 9.27
C ILE A 342 -16.42 27.47 9.75
N ALA A 343 -16.57 28.20 10.87
CA ALA A 343 -15.51 29.02 11.43
C ALA A 343 -14.34 28.18 12.00
N ASN A 344 -14.64 27.03 12.64
CA ASN A 344 -13.61 26.10 13.12
C ASN A 344 -12.83 25.46 11.97
N ILE A 345 -13.50 25.09 10.88
CA ILE A 345 -12.86 24.53 9.69
C ILE A 345 -11.91 25.55 9.06
N GLN A 346 -12.33 26.81 8.92
CA GLN A 346 -11.50 27.89 8.40
C GLN A 346 -10.29 28.20 9.31
N MET A 347 -10.46 28.12 10.63
CA MET A 347 -9.38 28.32 11.60
C MET A 347 -8.33 27.20 11.56
N ILE A 348 -8.77 25.95 11.38
CA ILE A 348 -7.88 24.78 11.24
C ILE A 348 -7.06 24.86 9.95
N GLU A 349 -7.66 25.34 8.85
CA GLU A 349 -6.96 25.53 7.57
C GLU A 349 -5.90 26.64 7.60
N HIS A 350 -6.09 27.68 8.42
CA HIS A 350 -5.13 28.78 8.54
C HIS A 350 -3.98 28.51 9.52
N CYS A 351 -4.21 27.71 10.57
CA CYS A 351 -3.20 27.43 11.59
C CYS A 351 -2.39 26.15 11.30
N SER A 352 -2.80 25.32 10.33
CA SER A 352 -2.13 24.04 10.03
C SER A 352 -1.96 23.77 8.54
N LYS A 353 -0.78 23.31 8.13
CA LYS A 353 -0.49 22.86 6.76
C LYS A 353 -0.09 21.39 6.73
N PRO A 354 -0.47 20.63 5.68
CA PRO A 354 -0.04 19.25 5.54
C PRO A 354 1.46 19.17 5.28
N CYS A 355 2.13 18.20 5.90
CA CYS A 355 3.51 17.86 5.57
C CYS A 355 3.61 17.43 4.10
N PRO A 356 4.51 18.00 3.31
CA PRO A 356 4.62 17.68 1.88
C PRO A 356 5.09 16.25 1.60
N SER A 357 5.68 15.57 2.58
CA SER A 357 6.11 14.16 2.45
C SER A 357 5.07 13.16 2.96
N CYS A 358 4.44 13.40 4.12
CA CYS A 358 3.55 12.41 4.75
C CYS A 358 2.10 12.87 4.95
N GLY A 359 1.74 14.09 4.56
CA GLY A 359 0.36 14.61 4.61
C GLY A 359 -0.18 14.97 6.01
N VAL A 360 0.50 14.61 7.09
CA VAL A 360 0.10 14.96 8.46
C VAL A 360 0.04 16.49 8.61
N ARG A 361 -1.08 17.04 9.11
CA ARG A 361 -1.22 18.47 9.38
C ARG A 361 -0.32 18.89 10.53
N ILE A 362 0.52 19.88 10.27
CA ILE A 362 1.49 20.45 11.20
C ILE A 362 1.03 21.87 11.49
N GLU A 363 0.97 22.22 12.77
CA GLU A 363 0.66 23.57 13.24
C GLU A 363 1.92 24.45 13.24
N LYS A 364 1.80 25.72 12.82
CA LYS A 364 2.93 26.64 12.78
C LYS A 364 3.26 27.16 14.19
N ASN A 365 4.36 26.68 14.75
CA ASN A 365 4.82 27.14 16.06
C ASN A 365 5.85 28.28 15.90
N GLY A 366 5.37 29.53 15.74
CA GLY A 366 6.21 30.74 15.74
C GLY A 366 6.54 31.33 14.36
N GLY A 367 7.61 32.15 14.30
CA GLY A 367 7.97 32.97 13.13
C GLY A 367 8.89 32.31 12.08
N CYS A 368 9.46 31.14 12.39
CA CYS A 368 10.38 30.47 11.46
C CYS A 368 9.58 29.83 10.30
N GLN A 369 10.03 30.04 9.06
CA GLN A 369 9.43 29.38 7.89
C GLN A 369 9.97 27.97 7.68
N HIS A 370 11.03 27.58 8.38
CA HIS A 370 11.57 26.23 8.34
C HIS A 370 10.89 25.37 9.41
N MET A 371 10.21 24.32 8.97
CA MET A 371 9.39 23.43 9.80
C MET A 371 9.93 22.00 9.74
N ASN A 372 9.85 21.28 10.86
CA ASN A 372 10.22 19.87 10.94
C ASN A 372 8.97 19.03 11.27
N CYS A 373 8.68 18.04 10.42
CA CYS A 373 7.57 17.13 10.65
C CYS A 373 7.87 16.16 11.79
N ARG A 374 7.07 16.20 12.86
CA ARG A 374 7.29 15.29 14.00
C ARG A 374 7.07 13.81 13.66
N ALA A 375 6.26 13.51 12.65
CA ALA A 375 5.92 12.16 12.22
C ALA A 375 7.01 11.56 11.31
N CYS A 376 7.32 12.19 10.18
CA CYS A 376 8.32 11.66 9.23
C CYS A 376 9.71 12.29 9.34
N LYS A 377 9.91 13.23 10.27
CA LYS A 377 11.19 13.94 10.55
C LYS A 377 11.74 14.79 9.40
N ILE A 378 10.98 14.98 8.32
CA ILE A 378 11.44 15.77 7.19
C ILE A 378 11.37 17.27 7.48
N HIS A 379 12.37 17.99 6.97
CA HIS A 379 12.47 19.43 7.04
C HIS A 379 11.84 20.05 5.79
N PHE A 380 10.99 21.06 5.96
CA PHE A 380 10.30 21.72 4.85
C PHE A 380 10.04 23.20 5.09
N CYS A 381 9.89 23.96 4.01
CA CYS A 381 9.51 25.36 4.05
C CYS A 381 7.99 25.52 4.15
N TRP A 382 7.51 26.24 5.16
CA TRP A 382 6.09 26.51 5.38
C TRP A 382 5.46 27.36 4.28
N THR A 383 6.24 28.23 3.63
CA THR A 383 5.74 29.12 2.58
C THR A 383 5.52 28.37 1.26
N CYS A 384 6.53 27.66 0.77
CA CYS A 384 6.51 27.05 -0.56
C CYS A 384 6.35 25.51 -0.57
N GLY A 385 6.46 24.84 0.58
CA GLY A 385 6.29 23.38 0.69
C GLY A 385 7.49 22.55 0.21
N TRP A 386 8.61 23.18 -0.19
CA TRP A 386 9.83 22.45 -0.56
C TRP A 386 10.43 21.75 0.66
N TYR A 387 10.89 20.50 0.49
CA TYR A 387 11.35 19.64 1.58
C TYR A 387 12.66 18.92 1.26
N GLY A 388 13.49 18.68 2.28
CA GLY A 388 14.83 18.09 2.13
C GLY A 388 15.51 17.79 3.47
N THR A 389 16.83 17.53 3.44
CA THR A 389 17.65 17.36 4.66
C THR A 389 18.03 18.73 5.24
N TYR A 390 18.39 18.82 6.53
CA TYR A 390 18.68 20.10 7.21
C TYR A 390 19.75 20.96 6.50
N TYR A 391 20.67 20.33 5.77
CA TYR A 391 21.77 20.99 5.03
C TYR A 391 21.48 21.24 3.55
N SER A 392 20.29 20.90 3.07
CA SER A 392 19.95 21.05 1.67
C SER A 392 19.71 22.52 1.32
N THR A 393 20.44 23.02 0.33
CA THR A 393 20.36 24.42 -0.14
C THR A 393 19.01 24.65 -0.81
N HIS A 394 18.14 25.40 -0.15
CA HIS A 394 16.80 25.77 -0.63
C HIS A 394 16.86 27.00 -1.58
N PRO A 395 16.46 26.89 -2.85
CA PRO A 395 16.66 27.92 -3.87
C PRO A 395 15.52 28.97 -3.92
N CYS A 396 15.14 29.56 -2.78
CA CYS A 396 14.13 30.63 -2.77
C CYS A 396 14.80 32.00 -2.72
N GLU A 397 15.18 32.51 -3.89
CA GLU A 397 15.46 33.93 -4.08
C GLU A 397 14.12 34.69 -4.19
N GLN A 398 13.89 35.57 -3.21
CA GLN A 398 13.02 36.75 -3.23
C GLN A 398 11.76 36.74 -4.13
N LYS A 399 10.61 36.45 -3.52
CA LYS A 399 9.40 37.30 -3.65
C LYS A 399 8.71 37.41 -2.29
N ALA A 400 9.20 38.33 -1.48
CA ALA A 400 8.41 38.95 -0.42
C ALA A 400 7.57 40.05 -1.07
N GLU A 401 6.26 39.84 -1.23
CA GLU A 401 5.23 40.88 -1.17
C GLU A 401 3.84 40.29 -1.43
N LYS A 402 2.87 40.73 -0.61
CA LYS A 402 1.41 40.46 -0.63
C LYS A 402 0.92 39.19 0.07
N ALA A 403 0.95 39.23 1.40
CA ALA A 403 -0.14 38.75 2.26
C ALA A 403 -0.06 39.44 3.66
N GLN A 404 0.03 40.77 3.66
CA GLN A 404 -0.32 41.60 4.82
C GLN A 404 -1.68 42.23 4.51
N ALA A 405 -2.77 41.62 4.98
CA ALA A 405 -4.04 42.26 5.38
C ALA A 405 -5.07 41.16 5.70
N ALA A 406 -5.79 41.34 6.80
CA ALA A 406 -6.84 40.48 7.40
C ALA A 406 -6.28 39.27 8.19
N LEU A 407 -6.27 39.18 9.53
CA LEU A 407 -7.11 39.76 10.59
C LEU A 407 -6.32 39.68 11.92
N PRO A 408 -5.99 40.82 12.57
CA PRO A 408 -6.20 40.92 14.03
C PRO A 408 -7.17 42.05 14.44
N TYR A 409 -7.84 42.70 13.48
CA TYR A 409 -8.58 43.94 13.73
C TYR A 409 -10.11 43.78 13.92
N LEU A 410 -10.65 42.56 14.06
CA LEU A 410 -12.11 42.36 14.17
C LEU A 410 -12.64 41.93 15.54
N LEU A 411 -11.78 41.83 16.56
CA LEU A 411 -12.20 41.42 17.91
C LEU A 411 -11.98 42.49 19.00
N SER A 412 -11.30 43.60 18.74
CA SER A 412 -11.18 44.69 19.73
C SER A 412 -12.42 45.59 19.77
N ASP A 413 -12.92 46.01 18.60
CA ASP A 413 -13.93 47.09 18.53
C ASP A 413 -15.36 46.60 18.76
N LYS A 414 -15.58 45.28 18.67
CA LYS A 414 -16.90 44.66 18.86
C LYS A 414 -17.19 44.20 20.29
N ILE A 415 -16.22 44.20 21.19
CA ILE A 415 -16.46 43.76 22.58
C ILE A 415 -16.97 44.91 23.46
N GLU A 416 -16.56 46.16 23.21
CA GLU A 416 -17.13 47.33 23.92
C GLU A 416 -18.59 47.61 23.53
N THR A 417 -18.96 47.32 22.28
CA THR A 417 -20.35 47.43 21.81
C THR A 417 -21.26 46.31 22.33
N LEU A 418 -20.71 45.19 22.79
CA LEU A 418 -21.45 44.06 23.37
C LEU A 418 -21.71 44.18 24.88
N THR A 419 -21.20 45.24 25.52
CA THR A 419 -21.47 45.55 26.94
C THR A 419 -22.56 46.60 27.16
N ASN A 420 -23.09 47.22 26.10
CA ASN A 420 -24.22 48.15 26.24
C ASN A 420 -25.54 47.37 26.26
N GLU A 421 -26.28 47.54 27.36
CA GLU A 421 -27.39 46.68 27.82
C GLU A 421 -28.64 46.62 26.91
N ASN A 422 -28.64 47.25 25.73
CA ASN A 422 -29.85 47.44 24.92
C ASN A 422 -29.95 46.61 23.64
N ASP A 423 -28.93 45.84 23.25
CA ASP A 423 -29.06 44.86 22.15
C ASP A 423 -28.98 43.44 22.70
N GLY A 424 -30.07 42.68 22.51
CA GLY A 424 -30.36 41.37 23.11
C GLY A 424 -29.44 40.19 22.74
N ARG A 425 -28.14 40.40 22.53
CA ARG A 425 -27.14 39.35 22.38
C ARG A 425 -26.34 39.21 23.68
N ARG A 426 -26.85 38.41 24.63
CA ARG A 426 -26.11 38.07 25.85
C ARG A 426 -24.93 37.15 25.51
N ILE A 427 -23.71 37.58 25.86
CA ILE A 427 -22.52 36.72 25.83
C ILE A 427 -22.76 35.54 26.79
N PRO A 428 -22.53 34.28 26.38
CA PRO A 428 -22.67 33.11 27.25
C PRO A 428 -21.87 33.27 28.54
N LYS A 429 -22.49 33.01 29.70
CA LYS A 429 -21.88 33.20 31.03
C LYS A 429 -20.55 32.47 31.20
N ASP A 430 -20.34 31.38 30.46
CA ASP A 430 -19.13 30.56 30.52
C ASP A 430 -17.94 31.18 29.76
N ILE A 431 -18.20 32.06 28.79
CA ILE A 431 -17.16 32.82 28.09
C ILE A 431 -16.71 34.01 28.95
N ILE A 432 -17.66 34.68 29.63
CA ILE A 432 -17.35 35.78 30.56
C ILE A 432 -16.40 35.32 31.67
N LYS A 433 -16.61 34.11 32.19
CA LYS A 433 -15.74 33.49 33.21
C LYS A 433 -14.32 33.17 32.74
N ARG A 434 -14.03 33.28 31.44
CA ARG A 434 -12.72 33.00 30.83
C ARG A 434 -12.01 34.24 30.32
N ILE A 435 -12.57 35.42 30.58
CA ILE A 435 -12.04 36.70 30.14
C ILE A 435 -11.34 37.41 31.29
N GLN A 436 -10.15 37.96 31.05
CA GLN A 436 -9.47 38.85 31.99
C GLN A 436 -8.79 40.03 31.28
N LYS A 437 -8.80 41.20 31.92
CA LYS A 437 -8.20 42.42 31.36
C LYS A 437 -6.76 42.58 31.82
N CYS A 438 -5.93 43.14 30.94
CA CYS A 438 -4.56 43.52 31.28
C CYS A 438 -4.58 44.57 32.42
N PRO A 439 -3.80 44.39 33.50
CA PRO A 439 -3.81 45.27 34.68
C PRO A 439 -3.18 46.64 34.41
N LYS A 440 -2.43 46.81 33.32
CA LYS A 440 -1.79 48.08 32.98
C LYS A 440 -2.85 49.08 32.54
N GLU A 441 -3.05 50.14 33.33
CA GLU A 441 -4.09 51.18 33.18
C GLU A 441 -4.22 51.73 31.76
N ASN A 442 -3.10 51.98 31.07
CA ASN A 442 -3.09 52.54 29.71
C ASN A 442 -3.27 51.48 28.60
N CYS A 443 -3.40 50.20 28.94
CA CYS A 443 -3.53 49.11 27.98
C CYS A 443 -4.91 48.43 28.07
N ARG A 444 -5.29 47.92 29.26
CA ARG A 444 -6.57 47.26 29.58
C ARG A 444 -7.14 46.26 28.54
N GLN A 445 -6.29 45.75 27.66
CA GLN A 445 -6.69 44.83 26.60
C GLN A 445 -7.29 43.56 27.18
N ILE A 446 -8.30 43.03 26.50
CA ILE A 446 -9.06 41.87 26.92
C ILE A 446 -8.35 40.60 26.43
N HIS A 447 -8.10 39.67 27.34
CA HIS A 447 -7.47 38.38 27.05
C HIS A 447 -8.37 37.22 27.49
N LEU A 448 -8.42 36.17 26.68
CA LEU A 448 -9.14 34.93 26.97
C LEU A 448 -8.16 33.88 27.48
N LYS A 449 -8.50 33.18 28.56
CA LYS A 449 -7.70 32.05 29.05
C LYS A 449 -7.89 30.84 28.13
N ILE A 450 -6.84 30.52 27.39
CA ILE A 450 -6.76 29.35 26.53
C ILE A 450 -5.89 28.30 27.21
N GLY A 451 -6.50 27.16 27.56
CA GLY A 451 -5.83 26.09 28.29
C GLY A 451 -5.83 26.28 29.82
N THR A 452 -4.97 25.53 30.52
CA THR A 452 -5.02 25.42 31.99
C THR A 452 -4.10 26.41 32.71
N LYS A 453 -3.17 27.06 32.00
CA LYS A 453 -2.21 28.01 32.59
C LYS A 453 -2.91 29.30 33.05
N ASN A 454 -2.57 29.75 34.25
CA ASN A 454 -3.11 30.99 34.83
C ASN A 454 -2.23 32.22 34.54
N THR A 455 -1.08 32.04 33.89
CA THR A 455 -0.21 33.14 33.46
C THR A 455 -0.61 33.59 32.06
N LEU A 456 -1.02 34.84 31.92
CA LEU A 456 -1.29 35.49 30.64
C LEU A 456 -0.22 36.53 30.35
N ILE A 457 0.04 36.75 29.06
CA ILE A 457 0.97 37.77 28.58
C ILE A 457 0.16 38.71 27.68
N CYS A 458 0.17 40.00 27.99
CA CYS A 458 -0.46 40.99 27.14
C CYS A 458 0.41 41.21 25.90
N GLU A 459 -0.03 40.79 24.73
CA GLU A 459 0.74 40.95 23.48
C GLU A 459 0.94 42.42 23.06
N LYS A 460 0.15 43.35 23.60
CA LYS A 460 0.25 44.78 23.28
C LYS A 460 1.21 45.56 24.18
N CYS A 461 1.38 45.15 25.44
CA CYS A 461 2.26 45.86 26.37
C CYS A 461 3.25 44.94 27.11
N GLU A 462 3.33 43.69 26.66
CA GLU A 462 4.23 42.61 27.11
C GLU A 462 4.18 42.34 28.61
N THR A 463 3.11 42.78 29.28
CA THR A 463 2.96 42.61 30.72
C THR A 463 2.45 41.21 31.00
N ASN A 464 3.18 40.47 31.84
CA ASN A 464 2.73 39.18 32.37
C ASN A 464 1.76 39.44 33.53
N PHE A 465 0.60 38.81 33.53
CA PHE A 465 -0.41 38.98 34.57
C PHE A 465 -1.19 37.69 34.81
N CYS A 466 -1.76 37.57 36.00
CA CYS A 466 -2.47 36.38 36.43
C CYS A 466 -3.93 36.45 35.98
N PHE A 467 -4.42 35.37 35.37
CA PHE A 467 -5.81 35.24 34.99
C PHE A 467 -6.75 35.29 36.19
N LEU A 468 -6.38 34.63 37.30
CA LEU A 468 -7.27 34.46 38.46
C LEU A 468 -7.50 35.78 39.21
N CYS A 469 -6.43 36.50 39.55
CA CYS A 469 -6.53 37.75 40.30
C CYS A 469 -6.44 39.02 39.43
N GLY A 470 -6.06 38.90 38.16
CA GLY A 470 -5.91 40.04 37.24
C GLY A 470 -4.62 40.84 37.41
N GLU A 471 -3.85 40.58 38.48
CA GLU A 471 -2.67 41.36 38.84
C GLU A 471 -1.42 41.01 38.02
N ALA A 472 -0.54 41.99 37.85
CA ALA A 472 0.73 41.80 37.15
C ALA A 472 1.65 40.85 37.95
N ILE A 473 2.30 39.94 37.23
CA ILE A 473 3.19 38.93 37.80
C ILE A 473 4.62 39.48 37.76
N TYR A 474 5.18 39.79 38.94
CA TYR A 474 6.57 40.18 39.11
C TYR A 474 7.32 39.10 39.89
N GLY A 475 8.34 38.50 39.26
CA GLY A 475 9.17 37.45 39.87
C GLY A 475 8.50 36.06 39.93
N LYS A 476 9.16 35.11 40.59
CA LYS A 476 8.79 33.67 40.57
C LYS A 476 7.77 33.25 41.65
N PHE A 477 7.40 34.14 42.57
CA PHE A 477 6.63 33.77 43.77
C PHE A 477 5.12 34.05 43.68
N HIS A 478 4.60 34.52 42.55
CA HIS A 478 3.19 34.90 42.43
C HIS A 478 2.22 33.72 42.64
N PHE A 479 2.59 32.49 42.25
CA PHE A 479 1.79 31.27 42.48
C PHE A 479 2.23 30.50 43.73
N SER A 480 2.70 31.21 44.75
CA SER A 480 2.99 30.65 46.08
C SER A 480 1.91 31.07 47.09
N GLN A 481 1.94 30.48 48.30
CA GLN A 481 0.95 30.71 49.38
C GLN A 481 0.82 32.18 49.84
N TYR A 482 1.69 33.09 49.39
CA TYR A 482 1.67 34.51 49.72
C TYR A 482 1.40 35.44 48.52
N GLY A 483 1.29 34.91 47.30
CA GLY A 483 1.32 35.71 46.06
C GLY A 483 -0.05 36.00 45.44
N CYS A 484 -0.85 34.97 45.18
CA CYS A 484 -2.17 35.11 44.54
C CYS A 484 -3.25 34.68 45.52
N LYS A 485 -4.04 35.63 46.01
CA LYS A 485 -5.07 35.37 47.05
C LYS A 485 -6.14 34.36 46.60
N GLU A 486 -6.40 34.28 45.29
CA GLU A 486 -7.34 33.34 44.65
C GLU A 486 -6.72 31.95 44.35
N PHE A 487 -5.40 31.79 44.53
CA PHE A 487 -4.71 30.51 44.29
C PHE A 487 -4.73 29.59 45.52
N THR A 488 -4.88 30.15 46.72
CA THR A 488 -4.94 29.41 48.00
C THR A 488 -6.34 28.93 48.39
N THR A 489 -7.37 29.28 47.61
CA THR A 489 -8.79 28.99 47.90
C THR A 489 -9.39 27.85 47.05
N ILE A 490 -8.55 27.07 46.34
CA ILE A 490 -8.96 25.88 45.56
C ILE A 490 -8.60 24.60 46.31
#